data_AF-A0A1X7P6E4-F1
#
_entry.id   AF-A0A1X7P6E4-F1
#
_cell.length_a   1.000
_cell.length_b   1.000
_cell.length_c   1.000
_cell.angle_alpha   90.00
_cell.angle_beta   90.00
_cell.angle_gamma   90.00
#
_symmetry.space_group_name_H-M   'P 1'
#
loop_
_entity.id
_entity.type
_entity.pdbx_description
1 polymer ?
#
loop_
_entity_poly.entity_id
_entity_poly.type
_entity_poly.pdbx_seq_one_letter_code
_entity_poly.pdbx_strand_id
1 'polypeptide(L)'
;MSAIGLCLVAFIFGSVVGVLVQRSRFCNTAALRDAMLFKTYRNTKALLVAMMILTIGFTTFITFGEGNPMYFDVGLNTFAGLFIFGVGMVLAGACTVSTWVKTGEGNVGALWALIFTFVGMFLFSLVWSANYWPPAPASMTGEPNLEALQLGYANAATLQEKFGIPAIFFGLIQAGVLYLIYKAILRKEAGQAESHRMAQAKSATAQPAE
;
A
#
# COMPACT_ATOMS: atom_id res chain seq x y z
N MET A 1 -23.05 -17.36 -8.42
CA MET A 1 -23.41 -16.94 -7.04
C MET A 1 -24.46 -15.85 -7.13
N SER A 2 -25.47 -15.83 -6.26
CA SER A 2 -26.44 -14.72 -6.22
C SER A 2 -25.77 -13.44 -5.73
N ALA A 3 -26.21 -12.27 -6.20
CA ALA A 3 -25.65 -10.97 -5.80
C ALA A 3 -25.66 -10.77 -4.28
N ILE A 4 -26.73 -11.24 -3.62
CA ILE A 4 -26.87 -11.21 -2.15
C ILE A 4 -25.78 -12.07 -1.48
N GLY A 5 -25.48 -13.25 -2.03
CA GLY A 5 -24.42 -14.12 -1.52
C GLY A 5 -23.04 -13.46 -1.59
N LEU A 6 -22.73 -12.78 -2.70
CA LEU A 6 -21.46 -12.05 -2.84
C LEU A 6 -21.36 -10.88 -1.84
N CYS A 7 -22.43 -10.13 -1.63
CA CYS A 7 -22.47 -9.06 -0.64
C CYS A 7 -22.25 -9.57 0.78
N LEU A 8 -22.85 -10.71 1.15
CA LEU A 8 -22.66 -11.32 2.47
C LEU A 8 -21.23 -11.81 2.68
N VAL A 9 -20.65 -12.47 1.68
CA VAL A 9 -19.24 -12.91 1.73
C VAL A 9 -18.31 -11.70 1.87
N ALA A 10 -18.53 -10.65 1.07
CA ALA A 10 -17.73 -9.42 1.15
C ALA A 10 -17.88 -8.73 2.52
N PHE A 11 -19.08 -8.71 3.09
CA PHE A 11 -19.33 -8.13 4.42
C PHE A 11 -18.59 -8.91 5.51
N ILE A 12 -18.73 -10.24 5.54
CA ILE A 12 -18.05 -11.10 6.52
C ILE A 12 -16.54 -10.95 6.39
N PHE A 13 -16.01 -11.01 5.17
CA PHE A 13 -14.60 -10.83 4.90
C PHE A 13 -14.10 -9.46 5.36
N GLY A 14 -14.82 -8.39 5.02
CA GLY A 14 -14.50 -7.02 5.43
C GLY A 14 -14.52 -6.83 6.95
N SER A 15 -15.50 -7.42 7.65
CA SER A 15 -15.56 -7.38 9.12
C SER A 15 -14.37 -8.10 9.76
N VAL A 16 -14.02 -9.30 9.28
CA VAL A 16 -12.87 -10.07 9.78
C VAL A 16 -11.57 -9.30 9.56
N VAL A 17 -11.34 -8.78 8.36
CA VAL A 17 -10.15 -7.98 8.04
C VAL A 17 -10.11 -6.72 8.92
N GLY A 18 -11.25 -6.04 9.10
CA GLY A 18 -11.35 -4.86 9.98
C GLY A 18 -10.90 -5.15 11.42
N VAL A 19 -11.38 -6.26 12.01
CA VAL A 19 -10.99 -6.68 13.37
C VAL A 19 -9.50 -7.00 13.45
N LEU A 20 -8.94 -7.67 12.44
CA LEU A 20 -7.50 -7.98 12.40
C LEU A 20 -6.64 -6.72 12.31
N VAL A 21 -7.05 -5.74 11.48
CA VAL A 21 -6.34 -4.46 11.35
C VAL A 21 -6.43 -3.64 12.64
N GLN A 22 -7.59 -3.65 13.30
CA GLN A 22 -7.79 -3.00 14.60
C GLN A 22 -6.84 -3.56 15.67
N ARG A 23 -6.77 -4.89 15.79
CA ARG A 23 -5.90 -5.55 16.78
C ARG A 23 -4.41 -5.38 16.48
N SER A 24 -4.03 -5.33 15.20
CA SER A 24 -2.63 -5.18 14.80
C SER A 24 -2.13 -3.73 14.84
N ARG A 25 -3.02 -2.74 14.99
CA ARG A 25 -2.71 -1.29 14.89
C ARG A 25 -1.88 -0.99 13.63
N PHE A 26 -2.25 -1.62 12.52
CA PHE A 26 -1.48 -1.58 11.28
C PHE A 26 -1.59 -0.19 10.62
N CYS A 27 -0.45 0.48 10.44
CA CYS A 27 -0.38 1.76 9.75
C CYS A 27 0.83 1.75 8.80
N ASN A 28 0.56 1.89 7.51
CA ASN A 28 1.59 1.81 6.47
C ASN A 28 2.62 2.96 6.60
N THR A 29 2.13 4.17 6.89
CA THR A 29 2.97 5.35 7.12
C THR A 29 3.84 5.19 8.36
N ALA A 30 3.30 4.64 9.45
CA ALA A 30 4.08 4.33 10.65
C ALA A 30 5.13 3.27 10.38
N ALA A 31 4.81 2.23 9.60
CA ALA A 31 5.76 1.18 9.23
C ALA A 31 7.01 1.73 8.51
N LEU A 32 6.84 2.74 7.65
CA LEU A 32 7.95 3.40 6.96
C LEU A 32 8.72 4.35 7.88
N ARG A 33 8.01 5.20 8.63
CA ARG A 33 8.61 6.15 9.58
C ARG A 33 9.42 5.42 10.65
N ASP A 34 8.86 4.37 11.22
CA ASP A 34 9.45 3.63 12.34
C ASP A 34 10.70 2.84 11.89
N ALA A 35 10.71 2.35 10.65
CA ALA A 35 11.90 1.74 10.05
C ALA A 35 13.04 2.75 9.82
N MET A 36 12.72 3.96 9.34
CA MET A 36 13.73 4.98 9.04
C MET A 36 14.28 5.65 10.30
N LEU A 37 13.38 6.05 11.22
CA LEU A 37 13.73 6.93 12.33
C LEU A 37 14.10 6.15 13.60
N PHE A 38 13.34 5.12 13.94
CA PHE A 38 13.51 4.37 15.19
C PHE A 38 14.22 3.03 15.00
N LYS A 39 14.51 2.63 13.75
CA LYS A 39 15.06 1.31 13.40
C LYS A 39 14.28 0.16 14.04
N THR A 40 12.96 0.32 14.19
CA THR A 40 12.07 -0.74 14.66
C THR A 40 11.27 -1.27 13.47
N TYR A 41 11.35 -2.57 13.23
CA TYR A 41 10.86 -3.16 11.99
C TYR A 41 9.60 -4.01 12.19
N ARG A 42 8.92 -3.93 13.35
CA ARG A 42 7.74 -4.75 13.64
C ARG A 42 6.64 -4.55 12.57
N ASN A 43 6.24 -3.31 12.33
CA ASN A 43 5.18 -2.97 11.37
C ASN A 43 5.66 -3.15 9.92
N THR A 44 6.94 -2.87 9.66
CA THR A 44 7.57 -3.04 8.34
C THR A 44 7.64 -4.51 7.91
N LYS A 45 7.97 -5.42 8.84
CA LYS A 45 7.94 -6.86 8.59
C LYS A 45 6.54 -7.35 8.26
N ALA A 46 5.52 -6.90 9.01
CA ALA A 46 4.13 -7.25 8.74
C ALA A 46 3.68 -6.74 7.35
N LEU A 47 4.07 -5.52 6.98
CA LEU A 47 3.80 -4.96 5.65
C LEU A 47 4.44 -5.80 4.53
N LEU A 48 5.72 -6.13 4.65
CA LEU A 48 6.42 -6.92 3.63
C LEU A 48 5.78 -8.30 3.46
N VAL A 49 5.42 -8.96 4.55
CA VAL A 49 4.73 -10.26 4.50
C VAL A 49 3.35 -10.14 3.85
N ALA A 50 2.56 -9.12 4.22
CA ALA A 50 1.28 -8.87 3.58
C ALA A 50 1.44 -8.65 2.07
N MET A 51 2.39 -7.80 1.65
CA MET A 51 2.66 -7.57 0.23
C MET A 51 3.09 -8.83 -0.51
N MET A 52 3.91 -9.70 0.10
CA MET A 52 4.27 -11.00 -0.50
C MET A 52 3.03 -11.90 -0.69
N ILE A 53 2.20 -12.05 0.34
CA ILE A 53 0.99 -12.88 0.28
C ILE A 53 0.00 -12.34 -0.76
N LEU A 54 -0.25 -11.03 -0.76
CA LEU A 54 -1.17 -10.39 -1.72
C LEU A 54 -0.64 -10.52 -3.16
N THR A 55 0.66 -10.34 -3.37
CA THR A 55 1.28 -10.48 -4.70
C THR A 55 1.09 -11.90 -5.23
N ILE A 56 1.42 -12.92 -4.43
CA ILE A 56 1.29 -14.33 -4.83
C ILE A 56 -0.18 -14.71 -5.02
N GLY A 57 -1.05 -14.28 -4.11
CA GLY A 57 -2.49 -14.54 -4.21
C GLY A 57 -3.07 -13.97 -5.50
N PHE A 58 -2.80 -12.69 -5.79
CA PHE A 58 -3.35 -12.02 -6.96
C PHE A 58 -2.81 -12.59 -8.28
N THR A 59 -1.51 -12.90 -8.37
CA THR A 59 -0.93 -13.51 -9.58
C THR A 59 -1.45 -14.93 -9.82
N THR A 60 -1.76 -15.66 -8.74
CA THR A 60 -2.42 -16.98 -8.81
C THR A 60 -3.85 -16.85 -9.35
N PHE A 61 -4.66 -15.94 -8.79
CA PHE A 61 -6.02 -15.70 -9.25
C PHE A 61 -6.10 -15.28 -10.73
N ILE A 62 -5.16 -14.44 -11.18
CA ILE A 62 -5.06 -14.05 -12.60
C ILE A 62 -4.78 -15.27 -13.48
N THR A 63 -3.91 -16.19 -13.04
CA THR A 63 -3.53 -17.36 -13.84
C THR A 63 -4.68 -18.37 -13.97
N PHE A 64 -5.50 -18.51 -12.93
CA PHE A 64 -6.67 -19.38 -12.96
C PHE A 64 -7.90 -18.74 -13.66
N GLY A 65 -7.77 -17.50 -14.16
CA GLY A 65 -8.81 -16.84 -14.97
C GLY A 65 -9.99 -16.25 -14.18
N GLU A 66 -9.95 -16.28 -12.85
CA GLU A 66 -11.01 -15.70 -11.99
C GLU A 66 -10.71 -14.26 -11.54
N GLY A 67 -9.51 -13.74 -11.83
CA GLY A 67 -9.17 -12.35 -11.58
C GLY A 67 -9.69 -11.43 -12.68
N ASN A 68 -10.40 -10.36 -12.31
CA ASN A 68 -10.66 -9.22 -13.20
C ASN A 68 -9.59 -8.15 -12.97
N PRO A 69 -8.47 -8.15 -13.72
CA PRO A 69 -7.45 -7.11 -13.57
C PRO A 69 -8.03 -5.77 -14.01
N MET A 70 -8.00 -4.79 -13.11
CA MET A 70 -8.28 -3.39 -13.45
C MET A 70 -7.02 -2.78 -14.04
N TYR A 71 -7.12 -2.26 -15.25
CA TYR A 71 -6.02 -1.58 -15.93
C TYR A 71 -6.06 -0.09 -15.58
N PHE A 72 -4.91 0.43 -15.15
CA PHE A 72 -4.74 1.83 -14.83
C PHE A 72 -3.57 2.39 -15.61
N ASP A 73 -3.78 3.50 -16.29
CA ASP A 73 -2.72 4.25 -16.94
C ASP A 73 -1.84 4.91 -15.90
N VAL A 74 -0.53 4.68 -16.03
CA VAL A 74 0.50 5.25 -15.15
C VAL A 74 1.13 6.44 -15.85
N GLY A 75 0.75 7.63 -15.40
CA GLY A 75 1.23 8.90 -15.94
C GLY A 75 1.97 9.75 -14.90
N LEU A 76 2.49 10.90 -15.32
CA LEU A 76 3.10 11.88 -14.40
C LEU A 76 2.11 12.37 -13.33
N ASN A 77 0.80 12.37 -13.65
CA ASN A 77 -0.24 12.75 -12.69
C ASN A 77 -0.32 11.76 -11.52
N THR A 78 0.04 10.49 -11.74
CA THR A 78 0.12 9.48 -10.67
C THR A 78 1.24 9.85 -9.69
N PHE A 79 2.40 10.31 -10.17
CA PHE A 79 3.50 10.77 -9.32
C PHE A 79 3.12 12.03 -8.53
N ALA A 80 2.52 13.02 -9.20
CA ALA A 80 2.03 14.22 -8.54
C ALA A 80 0.96 13.89 -7.47
N GLY A 81 0.03 13.00 -7.81
CA GLY A 81 -1.01 12.51 -6.89
C GLY A 81 -0.42 11.76 -5.69
N LEU A 82 0.54 10.86 -5.90
CA LEU A 82 1.25 10.14 -4.84
C LEU A 82 1.92 11.10 -3.86
N PHE A 83 2.55 12.17 -4.36
CA PHE A 83 3.21 13.16 -3.51
C PHE A 83 2.20 13.96 -2.67
N ILE A 84 1.16 14.50 -3.30
CA ILE A 84 0.10 15.26 -2.60
C ILE A 84 -0.62 14.37 -1.58
N PHE A 85 -0.93 13.13 -1.95
CA PHE A 85 -1.56 12.14 -1.06
C PHE A 85 -0.66 11.79 0.13
N GLY A 86 0.65 11.65 -0.11
CA GLY A 86 1.65 11.44 0.94
C GLY A 86 1.69 12.60 1.95
N VAL A 87 1.74 13.84 1.46
CA VAL A 87 1.68 15.05 2.31
C VAL A 87 0.39 15.07 3.12
N GLY A 88 -0.75 14.78 2.48
CA GLY A 88 -2.05 14.67 3.15
C GLY A 88 -2.07 13.63 4.27
N MET A 89 -1.48 12.45 4.05
CA MET A 89 -1.37 11.40 5.08
C MET A 89 -0.55 11.84 6.31
N VAL A 90 0.50 12.65 6.12
CA VAL A 90 1.30 13.20 7.22
C VAL A 90 0.49 14.24 8.00
N LEU A 91 -0.19 15.16 7.31
CA LEU A 91 -1.04 16.18 7.95
C LEU A 91 -2.22 15.57 8.71
N ALA A 92 -2.84 14.52 8.18
CA ALA A 92 -3.93 13.80 8.83
C ALA A 92 -3.46 12.89 10.00
N GLY A 93 -2.15 12.59 10.10
CA GLY A 93 -1.60 11.71 11.14
C GLY A 93 -2.05 10.24 11.03
N ALA A 94 -2.53 9.81 9.86
CA ALA A 94 -3.10 8.49 9.62
C ALA A 94 -3.02 8.11 8.13
N CYS A 95 -2.75 6.84 7.82
CA CYS A 95 -3.01 6.31 6.48
C CYS A 95 -4.50 5.96 6.35
N THR A 96 -5.02 5.92 5.13
CA THR A 96 -6.44 5.66 4.83
C THR A 96 -7.00 4.44 5.58
N VAL A 97 -6.28 3.33 5.58
CA VAL A 97 -6.67 2.10 6.30
C VAL A 97 -6.80 2.34 7.80
N SER A 98 -5.83 3.04 8.40
CA SER A 98 -5.86 3.36 9.83
C SER A 98 -6.93 4.40 10.17
N THR A 99 -7.29 5.27 9.24
CA THR A 99 -8.36 6.26 9.43
C THR A 99 -9.69 5.54 9.63
N TRP A 100 -10.03 4.57 8.78
CA TRP A 100 -11.24 3.74 8.95
C TRP A 100 -11.31 3.05 10.32
N VAL A 101 -10.20 2.44 10.75
CA VAL A 101 -10.13 1.75 12.04
C VAL A 101 -10.24 2.72 13.21
N LYS A 102 -9.50 3.83 13.20
CA LYS A 102 -9.55 4.84 14.26
C LYS A 102 -10.93 5.50 14.36
N THR A 103 -11.60 5.71 13.22
CA THR A 103 -12.99 6.18 13.20
C THR A 103 -13.91 5.15 13.85
N GLY A 104 -13.72 3.86 13.58
CA GLY A 104 -14.45 2.77 14.26
C GLY A 104 -14.14 2.65 15.76
N GLU A 105 -12.97 3.06 16.21
CA GLU A 105 -12.61 3.19 17.63
C GLU A 105 -13.20 4.43 18.31
N GLY A 106 -13.87 5.33 17.57
CA GLY A 106 -14.49 6.55 18.10
C GLY A 106 -13.57 7.77 18.12
N ASN A 107 -12.44 7.75 17.40
CA ASN A 107 -11.57 8.92 17.30
C ASN A 107 -12.19 10.00 16.40
N VAL A 108 -12.66 11.09 17.02
CA VAL A 108 -13.27 12.24 16.32
C VAL A 108 -12.33 12.89 15.31
N GLY A 109 -11.02 12.95 15.60
CA GLY A 109 -10.04 13.48 14.65
C GLY A 109 -9.92 12.63 13.38
N ALA A 110 -9.97 11.30 13.53
CA ALA A 110 -9.96 10.39 12.39
C ALA A 110 -11.29 10.44 11.60
N LEU A 111 -12.41 10.65 12.27
CA LEU A 111 -13.71 10.86 11.62
C LEU A 111 -13.68 12.10 10.71
N TRP A 112 -13.14 13.22 11.20
CA TRP A 112 -12.97 14.41 10.36
C TRP A 112 -12.05 14.15 9.17
N ALA A 113 -10.90 13.50 9.38
CA ALA A 113 -10.00 13.14 8.29
C ALA A 113 -10.68 12.25 7.23
N LEU A 114 -11.53 11.32 7.66
CA LEU A 114 -12.30 10.44 6.78
C LEU A 114 -13.30 11.25 5.94
N ILE A 115 -14.08 12.14 6.56
CA ILE A 115 -15.04 13.00 5.87
C ILE A 115 -14.33 13.88 4.83
N PHE A 116 -13.25 14.56 5.22
CA PHE A 116 -12.50 15.40 4.29
C PHE A 116 -11.81 14.61 3.17
N THR A 117 -11.49 13.34 3.38
CA THR A 117 -11.00 12.45 2.31
C THR A 117 -12.09 12.23 1.25
N PHE A 118 -13.33 11.97 1.66
CA PHE A 118 -14.46 11.83 0.73
C PHE A 118 -14.81 13.14 0.04
N VAL A 119 -14.84 14.26 0.77
CA VAL A 119 -15.08 15.58 0.20
C VAL A 119 -14.00 15.95 -0.81
N GLY A 120 -12.73 15.72 -0.48
CA GLY A 120 -11.60 15.95 -1.39
C GLY A 120 -11.66 15.08 -2.64
N MET A 121 -11.99 13.79 -2.51
CA MET A 121 -12.15 12.89 -3.65
C MET A 121 -13.32 13.31 -4.55
N PHE A 122 -14.44 13.74 -3.96
CA PHE A 122 -15.59 14.24 -4.69
C PHE A 122 -15.29 15.57 -5.41
N LEU A 123 -14.69 16.54 -4.73
CA LEU A 123 -14.29 17.82 -5.32
C LEU A 123 -13.26 17.63 -6.43
N PHE A 124 -12.26 16.77 -6.21
CA PHE A 124 -11.28 16.45 -7.25
C PHE A 124 -11.95 15.80 -8.46
N SER A 125 -12.88 14.87 -8.25
CA SER A 125 -13.67 14.27 -9.34
C SER A 125 -14.50 15.31 -10.09
N LEU A 126 -15.08 16.30 -9.40
CA LEU A 126 -15.84 17.37 -10.05
C LEU A 126 -14.96 18.35 -10.81
N VAL A 127 -13.81 18.75 -10.25
CA VAL A 127 -12.85 19.66 -10.91
C VAL A 127 -12.22 18.99 -12.13
N TRP A 128 -11.86 17.71 -12.01
CA TRP A 128 -11.39 16.91 -13.13
C TRP A 128 -12.50 16.74 -14.17
N SER A 129 -13.74 16.48 -13.75
CA SER A 129 -14.89 16.45 -14.64
C SER A 129 -15.25 17.82 -15.24
N ALA A 130 -14.89 18.95 -14.62
CA ALA A 130 -15.23 20.28 -15.14
C ALA A 130 -14.17 20.80 -16.13
N ASN A 131 -12.90 20.47 -15.91
CA ASN A 131 -11.80 20.85 -16.79
C ASN A 131 -11.60 19.88 -17.97
N TYR A 132 -12.08 18.62 -17.88
CA TYR A 132 -11.79 17.55 -18.83
C TYR A 132 -13.06 16.92 -19.49
N TRP A 133 -14.19 17.64 -19.49
CA TRP A 133 -15.47 17.21 -20.11
C TRP A 133 -15.89 18.16 -21.23
N PRO A 134 -16.34 17.70 -22.42
CA PRO A 134 -17.28 16.60 -22.69
C PRO A 134 -16.58 15.22 -22.83
N PRO A 135 -17.31 14.09 -22.81
CA PRO A 135 -17.04 12.84 -22.07
C PRO A 135 -15.67 12.15 -22.28
N ALA A 136 -15.57 10.89 -21.87
CA ALA A 136 -14.41 10.03 -22.03
C ALA A 136 -14.04 9.50 -23.47
N PRO A 137 -14.32 10.10 -24.66
CA PRO A 137 -13.81 9.51 -25.91
C PRO A 137 -12.31 9.64 -26.12
N ALA A 138 -11.67 10.76 -25.79
CA ALA A 138 -10.32 11.04 -26.34
C ALA A 138 -9.20 10.13 -25.81
N SER A 139 -9.36 9.53 -24.62
CA SER A 139 -8.46 8.48 -24.11
C SER A 139 -8.87 7.06 -24.53
N MET A 140 -10.05 6.89 -25.15
CA MET A 140 -10.57 5.60 -25.63
C MET A 140 -10.65 5.49 -27.17
N THR A 141 -10.30 6.55 -27.92
CA THR A 141 -10.41 6.59 -29.39
C THR A 141 -9.15 6.18 -30.17
N GLY A 142 -8.07 5.75 -29.50
CA GLY A 142 -6.89 5.22 -30.20
C GLY A 142 -6.12 6.24 -31.05
N GLU A 143 -6.39 7.54 -30.90
CA GLU A 143 -5.61 8.61 -31.52
C GLU A 143 -4.59 9.18 -30.52
N PRO A 144 -3.31 9.36 -30.91
CA PRO A 144 -2.29 9.89 -30.02
C PRO A 144 -2.52 11.38 -29.79
N ASN A 145 -3.19 11.73 -28.70
CA ASN A 145 -3.36 13.11 -28.27
C ASN A 145 -2.19 13.53 -27.36
N LEU A 146 -1.55 14.65 -27.66
CA LEU A 146 -0.35 15.14 -26.95
C LEU A 146 -0.63 15.50 -25.48
N GLU A 147 -1.90 15.76 -25.12
CA GLU A 147 -2.34 15.96 -23.73
C GLU A 147 -2.70 14.65 -23.00
N ALA A 148 -3.04 13.60 -23.75
CA ALA A 148 -3.18 12.22 -23.26
C ALA A 148 -1.83 11.50 -23.17
N LEU A 149 -0.80 12.03 -23.85
CA LEU A 149 0.60 11.78 -23.56
C LEU A 149 0.97 12.47 -22.23
N GLN A 150 0.34 12.04 -21.14
CA GLN A 150 1.06 11.99 -19.89
C GLN A 150 2.40 11.31 -20.22
N LEU A 151 3.52 12.02 -20.05
CA LEU A 151 4.89 11.53 -20.22
C LEU A 151 5.24 10.42 -19.20
N GLY A 152 4.30 9.53 -18.91
CA GLY A 152 4.47 8.28 -18.21
C GLY A 152 4.13 7.17 -19.20
N TYR A 153 4.98 6.15 -19.19
CA TYR A 153 4.92 4.99 -20.06
C TYR A 153 3.47 4.45 -20.13
N ALA A 154 2.80 4.70 -21.26
CA ALA A 154 1.48 4.16 -21.53
C ALA A 154 1.59 2.63 -21.38
N ASN A 155 0.84 2.11 -20.41
CA ASN A 155 0.71 0.69 -20.08
C ASN A 155 1.91 0.05 -19.36
N ALA A 156 1.79 -0.11 -18.03
CA ALA A 156 2.48 -1.21 -17.33
C ALA A 156 2.09 -2.59 -17.92
N ALA A 157 0.94 -2.68 -18.60
CA ALA A 157 0.50 -3.85 -19.35
C ALA A 157 1.28 -4.08 -20.67
N THR A 158 1.87 -3.06 -21.29
CA THR A 158 2.66 -3.28 -22.52
C THR A 158 3.94 -4.06 -22.26
N LEU A 159 4.45 -4.15 -21.03
CA LEU A 159 5.57 -5.06 -20.75
C LEU A 159 5.09 -6.52 -20.69
N GLN A 160 3.93 -6.80 -20.12
CA GLN A 160 3.45 -8.18 -19.96
C GLN A 160 2.91 -8.74 -21.28
N GLU A 161 2.19 -7.92 -22.07
CA GLU A 161 1.68 -8.33 -23.38
C GLU A 161 2.77 -8.37 -24.47
N LYS A 162 3.76 -7.47 -24.43
CA LYS A 162 4.83 -7.42 -25.46
C LYS A 162 5.94 -8.45 -25.23
N PHE A 163 6.13 -8.92 -23.99
CA PHE A 163 7.09 -9.99 -23.68
C PHE A 163 6.46 -11.38 -23.51
N GLY A 164 5.11 -11.50 -23.47
CA GLY A 164 4.42 -12.80 -23.38
C GLY A 164 4.71 -13.57 -22.09
N ILE A 165 5.14 -12.87 -21.03
CA ILE A 165 5.57 -13.48 -19.78
C ILE A 165 4.35 -13.69 -18.86
N PRO A 166 4.12 -14.90 -18.31
CA PRO A 166 3.03 -15.16 -17.39
C PRO A 166 3.11 -14.25 -16.15
N ALA A 167 1.96 -13.74 -15.69
CA ALA A 167 1.87 -12.86 -14.50
C ALA A 167 2.55 -13.45 -13.24
N ILE A 168 2.60 -14.78 -13.14
CA ILE A 168 3.29 -15.52 -12.07
C ILE A 168 4.79 -15.17 -12.02
N PHE A 169 5.46 -15.01 -13.16
CA PHE A 169 6.89 -14.75 -13.19
C PHE A 169 7.22 -13.38 -12.57
N PHE A 170 6.47 -12.33 -12.92
CA PHE A 170 6.58 -11.03 -12.28
C PHE A 170 6.23 -11.09 -10.79
N GLY A 171 5.17 -11.81 -10.43
CA GLY A 171 4.79 -12.03 -9.04
C GLY A 171 5.88 -12.72 -8.21
N LEU A 172 6.55 -13.74 -8.77
CA LEU A 172 7.65 -14.46 -8.13
C LEU A 172 8.90 -13.61 -8.00
N ILE A 173 9.25 -12.82 -9.02
CA ILE A 173 10.37 -11.87 -8.94
C ILE A 173 10.11 -10.84 -7.84
N GLN A 174 8.93 -10.23 -7.84
CA GLN A 174 8.54 -9.25 -6.83
C GLN A 174 8.58 -9.89 -5.43
N ALA A 175 7.98 -11.07 -5.24
CA ALA A 175 8.03 -11.78 -3.97
C ALA A 175 9.48 -12.11 -3.55
N GLY A 176 10.34 -12.50 -4.49
CA GLY A 176 11.77 -12.73 -4.25
C GLY A 176 12.49 -11.46 -3.77
N VAL A 177 12.27 -10.33 -4.43
CA VAL A 177 12.83 -9.02 -4.00
C VAL A 177 12.34 -8.64 -2.60
N LEU A 178 11.04 -8.77 -2.33
CA LEU A 178 10.49 -8.50 -0.99
C LEU A 178 11.08 -9.45 0.06
N TYR A 179 11.29 -10.72 -0.26
CA TYR A 179 11.90 -11.69 0.63
C TYR A 179 13.38 -11.35 0.94
N LEU A 180 14.13 -10.90 -0.06
CA LEU A 180 15.51 -10.43 0.14
C LEU A 180 15.57 -9.21 1.07
N ILE A 181 14.66 -8.26 0.89
CA ILE A 181 14.52 -7.09 1.78
C ILE A 181 14.17 -7.54 3.20
N TYR A 182 13.21 -8.46 3.35
CA TYR A 182 12.82 -9.03 4.62
C TYR A 182 14.01 -9.71 5.34
N LYS A 183 14.79 -10.52 4.61
CA LYS A 183 15.99 -11.18 5.14
C LYS A 183 17.08 -10.16 5.53
N ALA A 184 17.24 -9.09 4.76
CA ALA A 184 18.18 -8.02 5.09
C ALA A 184 17.79 -7.28 6.38
N ILE A 185 16.50 -7.06 6.61
CA ILE A 185 15.97 -6.49 7.86
C ILE A 185 16.26 -7.42 9.05
N LEU A 186 16.01 -8.73 8.92
CA LEU A 186 16.32 -9.69 9.99
C LEU A 186 17.80 -9.72 10.34
N ARG A 187 18.69 -9.63 9.34
CA ARG A 187 20.14 -9.53 9.57
C ARG A 187 20.51 -8.25 10.33
N LYS A 188 19.89 -7.12 10.00
CA LYS A 188 20.11 -5.86 10.72
C LYS A 188 19.64 -5.93 12.17
N GLU A 189 18.47 -6.51 12.43
CA GLU A 189 17.96 -6.71 13.81
C GLU A 189 18.90 -7.61 14.63
N ALA A 190 19.41 -8.70 14.05
CA ALA A 190 20.35 -9.59 14.73
C ALA A 190 21.65 -8.87 15.14
N GLY A 191 22.24 -8.06 14.24
CA GLY A 191 23.44 -7.27 14.55
C GLY A 191 23.21 -6.18 15.60
N GLN A 192 22.02 -5.55 15.61
CA GLN A 192 21.65 -4.60 16.67
C GLN A 192 21.48 -5.30 18.02
N ALA A 193 20.82 -6.47 18.07
CA ALA A 193 20.64 -7.24 19.30
C ALA A 193 21.97 -7.66 19.92
N GLU A 194 22.95 -8.06 19.10
CA GLU A 194 24.29 -8.40 19.55
C GLU A 194 25.03 -7.18 20.13
N SER A 195 24.95 -6.04 19.45
CA SER A 195 25.53 -4.78 19.93
C SER A 195 24.94 -4.32 21.27
N HIS A 196 23.62 -4.46 21.44
CA HIS A 196 22.95 -4.18 22.71
C HIS A 196 23.36 -5.14 23.83
N ARG A 197 23.49 -6.45 23.55
CA ARG A 197 24.01 -7.44 24.51
C ARG A 197 25.44 -7.14 24.94
N MET A 198 26.32 -6.79 24.00
CA MET A 198 27.70 -6.39 24.30
C MET A 198 27.76 -5.12 25.15
N ALA A 199 26.92 -4.13 24.86
CA ALA A 199 26.83 -2.91 25.66
C ALA A 199 26.33 -3.18 27.09
N GLN A 200 25.31 -4.03 27.25
CA GLN A 200 24.80 -4.46 28.55
C GLN A 200 25.82 -5.27 29.36
N ALA A 201 26.56 -6.17 28.70
CA ALA A 201 27.63 -6.93 29.33
C ALA A 201 28.73 -5.98 29.85
N LYS A 202 29.16 -5.00 29.05
CA LYS A 202 30.14 -3.98 29.46
C LYS A 202 29.65 -3.14 30.65
N SER A 203 28.38 -2.72 30.68
CA SER A 203 27.83 -1.97 31.82
C SER A 203 27.72 -2.82 33.09
N ALA A 204 27.40 -4.11 32.97
CA ALA A 204 27.32 -5.03 34.10
C ALA A 204 28.71 -5.33 34.70
N THR A 205 29.77 -5.37 33.88
CA THR A 205 31.15 -5.52 34.37
C THR A 205 31.73 -4.22 34.92
N ALA A 206 31.16 -3.07 34.56
CA ALA A 206 31.61 -1.74 35.00
C ALA A 206 30.92 -1.21 36.26
N GLN A 207 29.88 -1.89 36.78
CA GLN A 207 29.34 -1.58 38.11
C GLN A 207 30.29 -2.16 39.17
N PRO A 208 31.00 -1.32 39.95
CA PRO A 208 31.78 -1.82 41.08
C PRO A 208 30.82 -2.43 42.10
N ALA A 209 31.20 -3.60 42.63
CA ALA A 209 30.49 -4.23 43.73
C ALA A 209 30.52 -3.28 44.95
N GLU A 210 29.40 -2.64 45.24
CA GLU A 210 29.08 -2.13 46.58
C GLU A 210 28.64 -3.26 47.49
#